data_AF-A0A4S4MQM7-F1
#
_entry.id   AF-A0A4S4MQM7-F1
#
_cell.length_a   1.000
_cell.length_b   1.000
_cell.length_c   1.000
_cell.angle_alpha   90.00
_cell.angle_beta   90.00
_cell.angle_gamma   90.00
#
_symmetry.space_group_name_H-M   'P 1'
#
loop_
_entity.id
_entity.type
_entity.pdbx_description
1 polymer ?
#
loop_
_entity_poly.entity_id
_entity_poly.type
_entity_poly.pdbx_seq_one_letter_code
_entity_poly.pdbx_strand_id
1 'polypeptide(L)'
;MSNRNVAPQYPLYSWRTQSPTARLAYIRDVQEAEIELMQPLTGPLGFDLEWKPNYVKGEKENPVALVQLASADRILLFQVTAMSAFPQALRDILGDPSIVKAGVSIQNDCKKLWNDYTVNVANCVDLGLLARTVDNPSWKGKYSNPIGLARLSETYLGRSLSKGKTTRSNWEAVLSAVQQEYAANDCHSGWALFMALSPMISSLPTEPLPSFYSFDLVRGMPYQPSAMTLPMSMRAMWNPFNPLYDPGPPPEPRAERPASEQSGSGSARGGAARCRGVLSRFSVQGGMLKGVFLQGFLFDWTPAGQTPPVPTTAQCDQIHIKWDRGTEVGPNPTAPYYLQIYTSTFIVPFVIEAGRLDCALYTRDSISDMHGMRIEAIWENRMLT
;
A
#
# COMPACT_ATOMS: atom_id res chain seq x y z
N MET A 1 -34.77 -8.81 28.74
CA MET A 1 -33.56 -8.07 29.15
C MET A 1 -32.61 -8.07 27.97
N SER A 2 -32.41 -6.94 27.30
CA SER A 2 -31.52 -6.90 26.14
C SER A 2 -30.08 -7.06 26.61
N ASN A 3 -29.42 -8.12 26.13
CA ASN A 3 -27.98 -8.26 26.23
C ASN A 3 -27.37 -7.15 25.37
N ARG A 4 -27.16 -5.97 25.94
CA ARG A 4 -26.28 -4.97 25.33
C ARG A 4 -24.90 -5.60 25.37
N ASN A 5 -24.40 -6.04 24.21
CA ASN A 5 -22.98 -6.35 24.04
C ASN A 5 -22.17 -5.15 24.54
N VAL A 6 -21.63 -5.26 25.75
CA VAL A 6 -20.67 -4.29 26.26
C VAL A 6 -19.42 -4.51 25.43
N ALA A 7 -19.05 -3.52 24.62
CA ALA A 7 -17.82 -3.59 23.84
C ALA A 7 -16.65 -3.89 24.80
N PRO A 8 -15.72 -4.78 24.43
CA PRO A 8 -14.57 -5.09 25.27
C PRO A 8 -13.82 -3.79 25.58
N GLN A 9 -13.60 -3.53 26.87
CA GLN A 9 -12.83 -2.38 27.32
C GLN A 9 -11.35 -2.74 27.29
N TYR A 10 -10.64 -2.28 26.26
CA TYR A 10 -9.21 -2.50 26.15
C TYR A 10 -8.43 -1.52 27.03
N PRO A 11 -7.39 -1.96 27.75
CA PRO A 11 -6.49 -1.04 28.44
C PRO A 11 -5.77 -0.15 27.42
N LEU A 12 -5.39 1.05 27.85
CA LEU A 12 -4.68 1.99 26.99
C LEU A 12 -3.33 1.43 26.56
N TYR A 13 -2.98 1.70 25.30
CA TYR A 13 -1.65 1.43 24.77
C TYR A 13 -0.64 2.40 25.38
N SER A 14 0.52 1.87 25.79
CA SER A 14 1.68 2.69 26.16
C SER A 14 2.95 1.98 25.69
N TRP A 15 3.74 2.67 24.87
CA TRP A 15 5.04 2.20 24.40
C TRP A 15 5.96 1.83 25.58
N ARG A 16 5.85 2.52 26.72
CA ARG A 16 6.62 2.24 27.94
C ARG A 16 6.31 0.88 28.54
N THR A 17 5.06 0.42 28.41
CA THR A 17 4.67 -0.91 28.88
C THR A 17 5.02 -2.00 27.89
N GLN A 18 4.98 -1.69 26.60
CA GLN A 18 5.26 -2.65 25.53
C GLN A 18 6.77 -2.85 25.30
N SER A 19 7.56 -1.78 25.47
CA SER A 19 9.01 -1.75 25.29
C SER A 19 9.64 -0.90 26.42
N PRO A 20 9.76 -1.43 27.64
CA PRO A 20 10.18 -0.68 28.82
C PRO A 20 11.63 -0.19 28.76
N THR A 21 12.45 -0.82 27.91
CA THR A 21 13.85 -0.43 27.68
C THR A 21 14.03 0.54 26.52
N ALA A 22 12.96 0.85 25.77
CA ALA A 22 13.07 1.75 24.64
C ALA A 22 13.36 3.19 25.11
N ARG A 23 14.21 3.91 24.37
CA ARG A 23 14.50 5.32 24.62
C ARG A 23 13.68 6.20 23.69
N LEU A 24 13.00 7.19 24.27
CA LEU A 24 12.37 8.28 23.54
C LEU A 24 13.36 9.44 23.38
N ALA A 25 13.54 9.93 22.15
CA ALA A 25 14.30 11.13 21.83
C ALA A 25 13.44 12.12 21.07
N TYR A 26 13.38 13.37 21.55
CA TYR A 26 12.70 14.47 20.87
C TYR A 26 13.74 15.44 20.35
N ILE A 27 13.88 15.47 19.03
CA ILE A 27 15.02 16.05 18.33
C ILE A 27 14.53 17.22 17.51
N ARG A 28 15.16 18.38 17.69
CA ARG A 28 14.74 19.66 17.07
C ARG A 28 15.85 20.34 16.29
N ASP A 29 17.06 19.82 16.37
CA ASP A 29 18.25 20.33 15.72
C ASP A 29 18.78 19.35 14.68
N VAL A 30 19.37 19.86 13.59
CA VAL A 30 19.87 19.03 12.49
C VAL A 30 21.07 18.21 12.95
N GLN A 31 22.04 18.84 13.62
CA GLN A 31 23.25 18.15 14.08
C GLN A 31 22.91 17.08 15.11
N GLU A 32 21.95 17.34 16.00
CA GLU A 32 21.43 16.33 16.92
C GLU A 32 20.81 15.13 16.18
N ALA A 33 20.05 15.38 15.11
CA ALA A 33 19.48 14.31 14.28
C ALA A 33 20.55 13.49 13.55
N GLU A 34 21.58 14.14 12.98
CA GLU A 34 22.70 13.44 12.34
C GLU A 34 23.43 12.56 13.37
N ILE A 35 23.73 13.07 14.57
CA ILE A 35 24.42 12.34 15.65
C ILE A 35 23.60 11.15 16.13
N GLU A 36 22.30 11.35 16.38
CA GLU A 36 21.41 10.27 16.83
C GLU A 36 21.37 9.12 15.81
N LEU A 37 21.37 9.44 14.52
CA LEU A 37 21.30 8.46 13.43
C LEU A 37 22.66 7.91 12.99
N MET A 38 23.79 8.37 13.56
CA MET A 38 25.08 7.68 13.40
C MET A 38 25.04 6.27 14.01
N GLN A 39 24.23 6.05 15.05
CA GLN A 39 23.98 4.71 15.57
C GLN A 39 22.94 4.01 14.69
N PRO A 40 23.27 2.89 14.02
CA PRO A 40 22.38 2.26 13.05
C PRO A 40 20.99 1.99 13.62
N LEU A 41 19.96 2.60 13.06
CA LEU A 41 18.57 2.32 13.40
C LEU A 41 18.08 1.15 12.54
N THR A 42 18.21 -0.06 13.07
CA THR A 42 17.81 -1.28 12.36
C THR A 42 16.29 -1.38 12.30
N GLY A 43 15.75 -1.59 11.09
CA GLY A 43 14.33 -1.85 10.89
C GLY A 43 13.88 -3.21 11.46
N PRO A 44 12.57 -3.51 11.40
CA PRO A 44 11.50 -2.67 10.85
C PRO A 44 11.23 -1.44 11.72
N LEU A 45 10.73 -0.36 11.10
CA LEU A 45 10.38 0.88 11.78
C LEU A 45 8.88 1.15 11.71
N GLY A 46 8.27 1.48 12.83
CA GLY A 46 6.98 2.16 12.86
C GLY A 46 7.17 3.61 12.41
N PHE A 47 6.30 4.09 11.51
CA PHE A 47 6.41 5.40 10.87
C PHE A 47 5.07 6.13 10.93
N ASP A 48 5.11 7.40 11.32
CA ASP A 48 3.96 8.30 11.32
C ASP A 48 4.41 9.77 11.19
N LEU A 49 3.50 10.65 10.75
CA LEU A 49 3.75 12.09 10.56
C LEU A 49 2.69 12.94 11.25
N GLU A 50 3.07 14.10 11.75
CA GLU A 50 2.13 15.08 12.31
C GLU A 50 2.39 16.50 11.77
N TRP A 51 1.32 17.27 11.62
CA TRP A 51 1.36 18.67 11.16
C TRP A 51 0.24 19.48 11.79
N LYS A 52 0.48 20.78 11.95
CA LYS A 52 -0.54 21.70 12.46
C LYS A 52 -1.76 21.69 11.52
N PRO A 53 -2.98 21.43 12.01
CA PRO A 53 -4.16 21.45 11.14
C PRO A 53 -4.41 22.84 10.57
N ASN A 54 -4.77 22.90 9.28
CA ASN A 54 -5.35 24.10 8.67
C ASN A 54 -6.87 23.88 8.51
N TYR A 55 -7.68 24.73 9.13
CA TYR A 55 -9.14 24.64 9.09
C TYR A 55 -9.78 25.58 8.06
N VAL A 56 -8.98 26.37 7.35
CA VAL A 56 -9.49 27.28 6.32
C VAL A 56 -9.78 26.49 5.05
N LYS A 57 -11.06 26.47 4.65
CA LYS A 57 -11.51 25.70 3.49
C LYS A 57 -10.86 26.20 2.21
N GLY A 58 -10.20 25.30 1.47
CA GLY A 58 -9.58 25.58 0.18
C GLY A 58 -8.11 26.03 0.29
N GLU A 59 -7.58 26.22 1.49
CA GLU A 59 -6.16 26.45 1.69
C GLU A 59 -5.37 25.14 1.73
N LYS A 60 -4.07 25.23 1.41
CA LYS A 60 -3.14 24.11 1.56
C LYS A 60 -2.98 23.78 3.05
N GLU A 61 -2.85 22.50 3.37
CA GLU A 61 -2.44 22.06 4.70
C GLU A 61 -1.05 22.61 5.04
N ASN A 62 -0.78 22.82 6.33
CA ASN A 62 0.56 23.19 6.79
C ASN A 62 1.56 22.06 6.48
N PRO A 63 2.86 22.39 6.32
CA PRO A 63 3.89 21.38 6.09
C PRO A 63 3.96 20.33 7.20
N VAL A 64 4.51 19.15 6.89
CA VAL A 64 4.86 18.15 7.93
C VAL A 64 5.71 18.82 9.01
N ALA A 65 5.30 18.73 10.27
CA ALA A 65 6.00 19.34 11.39
C ALA A 65 6.85 18.32 12.16
N LEU A 66 6.39 17.08 12.24
CA LEU A 66 7.02 16.00 12.98
C LEU A 66 7.11 14.74 12.11
N VAL A 67 8.31 14.15 12.05
CA VAL A 67 8.55 12.80 11.53
C VAL A 67 8.81 11.88 12.72
N GLN A 68 8.10 10.76 12.79
CA GLN A 68 8.14 9.84 13.92
C GLN A 68 8.65 8.48 13.44
N LEU A 69 9.66 7.95 14.12
CA LEU A 69 10.22 6.62 13.86
C LEU A 69 10.28 5.82 15.16
N ALA A 70 9.80 4.59 15.16
CA ALA A 70 9.91 3.68 16.30
C ALA A 70 10.49 2.33 15.89
N SER A 71 11.34 1.78 16.73
CA SER A 71 11.92 0.44 16.63
C SER A 71 11.75 -0.26 17.98
N ALA A 72 12.35 -1.45 18.14
CA ALA A 72 12.30 -2.19 19.40
C ALA A 72 12.89 -1.42 20.60
N ASP A 73 13.90 -0.58 20.37
CA ASP A 73 14.71 0.05 21.43
C ASP A 73 14.76 1.58 21.35
N ARG A 74 14.28 2.19 20.26
CA ARG A 74 14.30 3.64 20.08
C ARG A 74 13.01 4.16 19.49
N ILE A 75 12.56 5.30 20.01
CA ILE A 75 11.49 6.12 19.47
C ILE A 75 12.05 7.52 19.25
N LEU A 76 12.08 7.96 18.00
CA LEU A 76 12.70 9.20 17.57
C LEU A 76 11.62 10.13 17.00
N LEU A 77 11.51 11.33 17.57
CA LEU A 77 10.56 12.37 17.17
C LEU A 77 11.34 13.54 16.60
N PHE A 78 11.43 13.63 15.27
CA PHE A 78 12.16 14.68 14.56
C PHE A 78 11.22 15.83 14.22
N GLN A 79 11.32 16.96 14.93
CA GLN A 79 10.52 18.14 14.61
C GLN A 79 11.17 18.95 13.50
N VAL A 80 10.95 18.53 12.27
CA VAL A 80 11.56 19.08 11.06
C VAL A 80 11.23 20.56 10.81
N THR A 81 10.12 21.08 11.36
CA THR A 81 9.81 22.53 11.28
C THR A 81 10.67 23.39 12.21
N ALA A 82 11.31 22.79 13.22
CA ALA A 82 12.24 23.50 14.11
C ALA A 82 13.69 23.47 13.60
N MET A 83 13.97 22.63 12.60
CA MET A 83 15.29 22.40 12.05
C MET A 83 15.62 23.40 10.95
N SER A 84 16.90 23.72 10.78
CA SER A 84 17.38 24.61 9.71
C SER A 84 17.27 23.99 8.31
N ALA A 85 17.24 22.66 8.23
CA ALA A 85 17.02 21.88 7.02
C ALA A 85 16.49 20.48 7.37
N PHE A 86 16.00 19.73 6.38
CA PHE A 86 15.68 18.32 6.58
C PHE A 86 16.97 17.50 6.76
N PRO A 87 17.17 16.76 7.86
CA PRO A 87 18.42 16.02 8.10
C PRO A 87 18.72 14.98 7.02
N GLN A 88 19.99 14.88 6.62
CA GLN A 88 20.43 13.96 5.58
C GLN A 88 20.34 12.51 6.05
N ALA A 89 20.80 12.19 7.27
CA ALA A 89 20.68 10.83 7.80
C ALA A 89 19.22 10.36 7.91
N LEU A 90 18.28 11.27 8.22
CA LEU A 90 16.85 10.94 8.22
C LEU A 90 16.34 10.65 6.80
N ARG A 91 16.76 11.45 5.81
CA ARG A 91 16.45 11.21 4.40
C ARG A 91 16.99 9.86 3.92
N ASP A 92 18.20 9.49 4.35
CA ASP A 92 18.85 8.24 3.96
C ASP A 92 18.10 7.02 4.53
N ILE A 93 17.74 7.05 5.82
CA ILE A 93 16.95 5.96 6.45
C ILE A 93 15.56 5.81 5.82
N LEU A 94 14.87 6.93 5.56
CA LEU A 94 13.57 6.89 4.90
C LEU A 94 13.68 6.33 3.48
N GLY A 95 14.75 6.69 2.75
CA GLY A 95 15.04 6.23 1.40
C GLY A 95 15.64 4.82 1.30
N ASP A 96 16.04 4.20 2.42
CA ASP A 96 16.69 2.89 2.42
C ASP A 96 15.66 1.76 2.12
N PRO A 97 15.78 1.04 0.99
CA PRO A 97 14.85 -0.04 0.63
C PRO A 97 15.01 -1.29 1.52
N SER A 98 16.12 -1.43 2.26
CA SER A 98 16.33 -2.55 3.19
C SER A 98 15.59 -2.38 4.53
N ILE A 99 15.16 -1.16 4.84
CA ILE A 99 14.47 -0.83 6.11
C ILE A 99 12.97 -0.69 5.83
N VAL A 100 12.15 -1.54 6.46
CA VAL A 100 10.69 -1.41 6.41
C VAL A 100 10.24 -0.15 7.16
N LYS A 101 9.34 0.63 6.56
CA LYS A 101 8.58 1.69 7.23
C LYS A 101 7.10 1.30 7.28
N ALA A 102 6.61 0.94 8.45
CA ALA A 102 5.25 0.44 8.67
C ALA A 102 4.36 1.50 9.30
N GLY A 103 3.21 1.77 8.68
CA GLY A 103 2.24 2.77 9.14
C GLY A 103 0.84 2.48 8.64
N VAL A 104 -0.14 3.29 9.05
CA VAL A 104 -1.53 3.16 8.62
C VAL A 104 -1.89 4.27 7.65
N SER A 105 -2.39 3.93 6.46
CA SER A 105 -2.64 4.94 5.41
C SER A 105 -1.38 5.71 5.00
N ILE A 106 -0.22 5.09 5.19
CA ILE A 106 1.13 5.64 5.04
C ILE A 106 1.41 6.24 3.66
N GLN A 107 0.66 5.84 2.63
CA GLN A 107 0.81 6.42 1.29
C GLN A 107 0.57 7.94 1.28
N ASN A 108 -0.40 8.43 2.04
CA ASN A 108 -0.68 9.87 2.10
C ASN A 108 0.44 10.63 2.81
N ASP A 109 0.99 10.04 3.87
CA ASP A 109 2.10 10.61 4.63
C ASP A 109 3.35 10.71 3.78
N CYS A 110 3.71 9.63 3.06
CA CYS A 110 4.84 9.63 2.14
C CYS A 110 4.65 10.70 1.03
N LYS A 111 3.47 10.77 0.41
CA LYS A 111 3.16 11.81 -0.61
C LYS A 111 3.32 13.21 -0.03
N LYS A 112 2.84 13.45 1.18
CA LYS A 112 2.95 14.73 1.86
C LYS A 112 4.41 15.09 2.15
N LEU A 113 5.19 14.13 2.64
CA LEU A 113 6.62 14.31 2.89
C LEU A 113 7.41 14.64 1.61
N TRP A 114 7.07 14.03 0.48
CA TRP A 114 7.60 14.42 -0.82
C TRP A 114 7.21 15.85 -1.19
N ASN A 115 5.94 16.21 -1.06
CA ASN A 115 5.46 17.54 -1.46
C ASN A 115 6.05 18.67 -0.61
N ASP A 116 6.31 18.41 0.68
CA ASP A 116 6.80 19.43 1.61
C ASP A 116 8.33 19.47 1.69
N TYR A 117 9.02 18.32 1.51
CA TYR A 117 10.47 18.21 1.71
C TYR A 117 11.22 17.47 0.59
N THR A 118 10.55 17.05 -0.49
CA THR A 118 11.17 16.31 -1.62
C THR A 118 11.85 15.02 -1.15
N VAL A 119 11.33 14.36 -0.12
CA VAL A 119 11.88 13.11 0.46
C VAL A 119 11.21 11.90 -0.17
N ASN A 120 12.00 10.96 -0.67
CA ASN A 120 11.52 9.65 -1.10
C ASN A 120 11.44 8.72 0.12
N VAL A 121 10.52 7.78 0.11
CA VAL A 121 10.40 6.77 1.17
C VAL A 121 10.29 5.39 0.52
N ALA A 122 11.26 4.52 0.77
CA ALA A 122 11.28 3.15 0.23
C ALA A 122 10.58 2.17 1.16
N ASN A 123 10.21 0.97 0.69
CA ASN A 123 9.77 -0.16 1.53
C ASN A 123 8.70 0.25 2.57
N CYS A 124 7.69 0.97 2.11
CA CYS A 124 6.55 1.41 2.92
C CYS A 124 5.55 0.27 3.01
N VAL A 125 5.21 -0.17 4.22
CA VAL A 125 4.18 -1.19 4.48
C VAL A 125 2.93 -0.51 5.04
N ASP A 126 1.81 -0.65 4.33
CA ASP A 126 0.50 -0.25 4.86
C ASP A 126 -0.09 -1.37 5.72
N LEU A 127 -0.20 -1.10 7.02
CA LEU A 127 -0.66 -2.08 8.01
C LEU A 127 -2.12 -2.49 7.80
N GLY A 128 -2.97 -1.64 7.23
CA GLY A 128 -4.34 -1.99 6.89
C GLY A 128 -4.40 -2.98 5.74
N LEU A 129 -3.56 -2.78 4.70
CA LEU A 129 -3.45 -3.72 3.60
C LEU A 129 -2.79 -5.03 4.03
N LEU A 130 -1.78 -4.98 4.90
CA LEU A 130 -1.14 -6.17 5.46
C LEU A 130 -2.15 -6.98 6.27
N ALA A 131 -2.91 -6.35 7.18
CA ALA A 131 -3.95 -7.02 7.95
C ALA A 131 -5.02 -7.68 7.07
N ARG A 132 -5.46 -7.01 5.99
CA ARG A 132 -6.36 -7.60 5.00
C ARG A 132 -5.78 -8.79 4.26
N THR A 133 -4.47 -8.79 4.08
CA THR A 133 -3.75 -9.85 3.35
C THR A 133 -3.56 -11.08 4.23
N VAL A 134 -3.18 -10.91 5.49
CA VAL A 134 -2.87 -12.03 6.40
C VAL A 134 -4.07 -12.50 7.23
N ASP A 135 -5.12 -11.69 7.32
CA ASP A 135 -6.31 -11.95 8.13
C ASP A 135 -7.59 -11.45 7.43
N ASN A 136 -7.76 -11.85 6.17
CA ASN A 136 -8.93 -11.49 5.36
C ASN A 136 -10.29 -11.76 6.05
N PRO A 137 -10.49 -12.87 6.80
CA PRO A 137 -11.76 -13.12 7.50
C PRO A 137 -12.16 -12.01 8.49
N SER A 138 -11.19 -11.39 9.16
CA SER A 138 -11.44 -10.32 10.14
C SER A 138 -11.69 -8.95 9.51
N TRP A 139 -11.35 -8.77 8.23
CA TRP A 139 -11.34 -7.47 7.55
C TRP A 139 -12.11 -7.47 6.23
N LYS A 140 -13.41 -7.79 6.29
CA LYS A 140 -14.31 -7.69 5.13
C LYS A 140 -14.71 -6.23 4.81
N GLY A 141 -15.26 -6.04 3.62
CA GLY A 141 -15.70 -4.76 3.08
C GLY A 141 -14.87 -4.31 1.88
N LYS A 142 -15.16 -3.11 1.35
CA LYS A 142 -14.43 -2.56 0.19
C LYS A 142 -12.93 -2.46 0.50
N TYR A 143 -12.07 -2.91 -0.41
CA TYR A 143 -10.62 -2.86 -0.25
C TYR A 143 -10.07 -1.43 -0.10
N SER A 144 -10.79 -0.42 -0.60
CA SER A 144 -10.43 0.98 -0.45
C SER A 144 -10.82 1.58 0.91
N ASN A 145 -11.58 0.87 1.75
CA ASN A 145 -11.99 1.43 3.04
C ASN A 145 -10.76 1.48 3.97
N PRO A 146 -10.46 2.63 4.60
CA PRO A 146 -9.36 2.72 5.54
C PRO A 146 -9.65 1.87 6.79
N ILE A 147 -8.60 1.26 7.33
CA ILE A 147 -8.62 0.63 8.65
C ILE A 147 -7.79 1.52 9.57
N GLY A 148 -8.41 2.06 10.62
CA GLY A 148 -7.72 2.97 11.54
C GLY A 148 -6.78 2.23 12.49
N LEU A 149 -5.68 2.90 12.85
CA LEU A 149 -4.64 2.38 13.76
C LEU A 149 -5.21 1.89 15.10
N ALA A 150 -6.13 2.63 15.71
CA ALA A 150 -6.80 2.22 16.94
C ALA A 150 -7.52 0.87 16.81
N ARG A 151 -8.19 0.63 15.68
CA ARG A 151 -8.92 -0.63 15.45
C ARG A 151 -7.96 -1.80 15.24
N LEU A 152 -6.85 -1.58 14.54
CA LEU A 152 -5.79 -2.60 14.42
C LEU A 152 -5.16 -2.91 15.78
N SER A 153 -4.85 -1.88 16.57
CA SER A 153 -4.25 -2.03 17.91
C SER A 153 -5.17 -2.81 18.87
N GLU A 154 -6.47 -2.52 18.86
CA GLU A 154 -7.46 -3.28 19.64
C GLU A 154 -7.50 -4.76 19.21
N THR A 155 -7.55 -5.03 17.90
CA THR A 155 -7.63 -6.39 17.36
C THR A 155 -6.38 -7.23 17.65
N TYR A 156 -5.19 -6.68 17.42
CA TYR A 156 -3.94 -7.47 17.40
C TYR A 156 -3.09 -7.31 18.65
N LEU A 157 -3.19 -6.16 19.33
CA LEU A 157 -2.41 -5.88 20.54
C LEU A 157 -3.27 -5.94 21.80
N GLY A 158 -4.61 -6.01 21.67
CA GLY A 158 -5.54 -5.99 22.81
C GLY A 158 -5.48 -4.67 23.58
N ARG A 159 -5.16 -3.56 22.90
CA ARG A 159 -4.94 -2.25 23.52
C ARG A 159 -5.64 -1.16 22.71
N SER A 160 -6.25 -0.19 23.41
CA SER A 160 -6.83 1.00 22.75
C SER A 160 -5.80 2.12 22.70
N LEU A 161 -5.67 2.77 21.55
CA LEU A 161 -4.98 4.06 21.47
C LEU A 161 -5.92 5.18 21.95
N SER A 162 -5.36 6.18 22.62
CA SER A 162 -6.15 7.31 23.12
C SER A 162 -6.63 8.17 21.94
N LYS A 163 -7.94 8.21 21.69
CA LYS A 163 -8.53 9.17 20.76
C LYS A 163 -8.59 10.54 21.46
N GLY A 164 -7.78 11.49 21.00
CA GLY A 164 -7.61 12.76 21.70
C GLY A 164 -7.55 13.99 20.79
N LYS A 165 -7.70 15.17 21.41
CA LYS A 165 -7.52 16.48 20.77
C LYS A 165 -6.07 16.73 20.31
N THR A 166 -5.12 15.88 20.74
CA THR A 166 -3.69 16.01 20.45
C THR A 166 -3.38 15.93 18.95
N THR A 167 -4.06 15.07 18.20
CA THR A 167 -4.00 15.02 16.71
C THR A 167 -4.27 16.37 16.05
N ARG A 168 -5.06 17.21 16.71
CA ARG A 168 -5.49 18.53 16.21
C ARG A 168 -4.70 19.69 16.82
N SER A 169 -3.59 19.40 17.49
CA SER A 169 -2.77 20.37 18.20
C SER A 169 -1.81 21.12 17.27
N ASN A 170 -1.09 22.10 17.83
CA ASN A 170 -0.04 22.79 17.10
C ASN A 170 1.28 22.00 17.21
N TRP A 171 1.60 21.25 16.16
CA TRP A 171 2.81 20.44 16.06
C TRP A 171 4.08 21.23 15.67
N GLU A 172 3.94 22.50 15.31
CA GLU A 172 5.07 23.40 15.01
C GLU A 172 5.66 24.03 16.29
N ALA A 173 4.88 24.06 17.39
CA ALA A 173 5.35 24.54 18.68
C ALA A 173 6.22 23.51 19.39
N VAL A 174 6.99 23.93 20.40
CA VAL A 174 7.73 22.99 21.27
C VAL A 174 6.76 21.96 21.84
N LEU A 175 7.02 20.68 21.61
CA LEU A 175 6.09 19.62 21.98
C LEU A 175 6.03 19.44 23.50
N SER A 176 4.81 19.49 24.03
CA SER A 176 4.54 19.11 25.43
C SER A 176 4.80 17.61 25.65
N ALA A 177 4.97 17.22 26.91
CA ALA A 177 5.10 15.80 27.28
C ALA A 177 3.92 14.94 26.78
N VAL A 178 2.70 15.50 26.74
CA VAL A 178 1.51 14.82 26.23
C VAL A 178 1.57 14.61 24.71
N GLN A 179 2.05 15.59 23.96
CA GLN A 179 2.25 15.45 22.50
C GLN A 179 3.35 14.44 22.18
N GLN A 180 4.46 14.48 22.92
CA GLN A 180 5.56 13.52 22.75
C GLN A 180 5.10 12.09 23.06
N GLU A 181 4.35 11.89 24.16
CA GLU A 181 3.81 10.58 24.52
C GLU A 181 2.78 10.09 23.50
N TYR A 182 1.94 10.98 22.95
CA TYR A 182 1.00 10.64 21.88
C TYR A 182 1.74 10.16 20.62
N ALA A 183 2.65 10.98 20.09
CA ALA A 183 3.42 10.67 18.88
C ALA A 183 4.25 9.39 19.05
N ALA A 184 4.89 9.23 20.22
CA ALA A 184 5.61 8.02 20.54
C ALA A 184 4.72 6.77 20.50
N ASN A 185 3.49 6.85 21.02
CA ASN A 185 2.55 5.73 20.99
C ASN A 185 2.05 5.41 19.57
N ASP A 186 1.79 6.41 18.73
CA ASP A 186 1.28 6.20 17.37
C ASP A 186 2.31 5.46 16.51
N CYS A 187 3.55 5.95 16.40
CA CYS A 187 4.57 5.26 15.62
C CYS A 187 5.00 3.92 16.25
N HIS A 188 5.14 3.83 17.57
CA HIS A 188 5.51 2.56 18.24
C HIS A 188 4.42 1.50 18.10
N SER A 189 3.13 1.88 18.12
CA SER A 189 2.05 0.94 17.85
C SER A 189 2.08 0.42 16.40
N GLY A 190 2.50 1.25 15.44
CA GLY A 190 2.76 0.82 14.06
C GLY A 190 3.85 -0.25 13.97
N TRP A 191 4.97 -0.07 14.67
CA TRP A 191 6.01 -1.08 14.80
C TRP A 191 5.48 -2.38 15.44
N ALA A 192 4.81 -2.27 16.58
CA ALA A 192 4.26 -3.44 17.28
C ALA A 192 3.23 -4.21 16.45
N LEU A 193 2.40 -3.50 15.67
CA LEU A 193 1.46 -4.11 14.73
C LEU A 193 2.18 -4.85 13.61
N PHE A 194 3.24 -4.27 13.03
CA PHE A 194 4.04 -4.97 12.03
C PHE A 194 4.64 -6.27 12.61
N MET A 195 5.17 -6.21 13.82
CA MET A 195 5.72 -7.39 14.52
C MET A 195 4.64 -8.45 14.83
N ALA A 196 3.38 -8.05 15.04
CA ALA A 196 2.27 -8.98 15.25
C ALA A 196 1.74 -9.60 13.95
N LEU A 197 1.68 -8.80 12.87
CA LEU A 197 1.10 -9.21 11.59
C LEU A 197 2.07 -9.96 10.68
N SER A 198 3.35 -9.55 10.64
CA SER A 198 4.34 -10.14 9.72
C SER A 198 4.54 -11.66 9.91
N PRO A 199 4.56 -12.23 11.14
CA PRO A 199 4.69 -13.67 11.31
C PRO A 199 3.47 -14.46 10.78
N MET A 200 2.30 -13.82 10.67
CA MET A 200 1.11 -14.45 10.12
C MET A 200 1.25 -14.78 8.62
N ILE A 201 2.17 -14.12 7.91
CA ILE A 201 2.47 -14.44 6.50
C ILE A 201 2.84 -15.91 6.34
N SER A 202 3.68 -16.44 7.25
CA SER A 202 4.13 -17.83 7.21
C SER A 202 3.01 -18.84 7.49
N SER A 203 1.85 -18.39 7.98
CA SER A 203 0.68 -19.24 8.19
C SER A 203 -0.28 -19.29 6.99
N LEU A 204 -0.03 -18.47 5.95
CA LEU A 204 -0.83 -18.46 4.75
C LEU A 204 -0.48 -19.67 3.84
N PRO A 205 -1.46 -20.23 3.09
CA PRO A 205 -1.19 -21.32 2.15
C PRO A 205 -0.18 -20.96 1.06
N THR A 206 -0.15 -19.68 0.67
CA THR A 206 0.75 -19.14 -0.34
C THR A 206 1.30 -17.83 0.17
N GLU A 207 2.61 -17.63 0.02
CA GLU A 207 3.25 -16.36 0.37
C GLU A 207 2.66 -15.22 -0.49
N PRO A 208 2.11 -14.15 0.13
CA PRO A 208 1.55 -13.04 -0.59
C PRO A 208 2.65 -12.19 -1.20
N LEU A 209 2.41 -11.66 -2.40
CA LEU A 209 3.34 -10.72 -3.01
C LEU A 209 3.43 -9.45 -2.14
N PRO A 210 4.64 -8.91 -1.89
CA PRO A 210 4.80 -7.67 -1.14
C PRO A 210 3.99 -6.51 -1.72
N SER A 211 3.78 -6.49 -3.03
CA SER A 211 2.97 -5.48 -3.72
C SER A 211 1.50 -5.46 -3.29
N PHE A 212 1.00 -6.44 -2.55
CA PHE A 212 -0.36 -6.40 -1.99
C PHE A 212 -0.49 -5.39 -0.84
N TYR A 213 0.60 -5.12 -0.13
CA TYR A 213 0.58 -4.30 1.09
C TYR A 213 1.76 -3.33 1.22
N SER A 214 2.71 -3.32 0.28
CA SER A 214 3.88 -2.45 0.31
C SER A 214 4.18 -1.76 -1.02
N PHE A 215 4.91 -0.65 -0.95
CA PHE A 215 5.30 0.18 -2.09
C PHE A 215 6.53 1.03 -1.79
N ASP A 216 7.14 1.59 -2.83
CA ASP A 216 8.13 2.67 -2.71
C ASP A 216 7.49 3.99 -3.16
N LEU A 217 7.69 5.08 -2.42
CA LEU A 217 7.32 6.41 -2.89
C LEU A 217 8.54 7.12 -3.47
N VAL A 218 8.54 7.31 -4.78
CA VAL A 218 9.60 8.01 -5.50
C VAL A 218 9.03 9.18 -6.28
N ARG A 219 9.58 10.37 -6.05
CA ARG A 219 9.17 11.61 -6.72
C ARG A 219 7.67 11.88 -6.59
N GLY A 220 7.09 11.57 -5.42
CA GLY A 220 5.68 11.77 -5.11
C GLY A 220 4.75 10.70 -5.68
N MET A 221 5.28 9.72 -6.40
CA MET A 221 4.50 8.66 -7.04
C MET A 221 4.79 7.31 -6.38
N PRO A 222 3.75 6.48 -6.12
CA PRO A 222 3.94 5.14 -5.61
C PRO A 222 4.38 4.18 -6.73
N TYR A 223 5.41 3.40 -6.47
CA TYR A 223 5.98 2.36 -7.33
C TYR A 223 5.99 1.02 -6.62
N GLN A 224 6.10 -0.05 -7.42
CA GLN A 224 6.20 -1.42 -6.89
C GLN A 224 7.36 -1.51 -5.87
N PRO A 225 7.28 -2.40 -4.88
CA PRO A 225 8.37 -2.61 -3.92
C PRO A 225 9.71 -2.83 -4.62
N SER A 226 10.79 -2.32 -4.03
CA SER A 226 12.15 -2.36 -4.61
C SER A 226 12.35 -1.53 -5.87
N ALA A 227 11.39 -0.70 -6.28
CA ALA A 227 11.59 0.23 -7.40
C ALA A 227 12.79 1.16 -7.19
N MET A 228 13.15 1.50 -5.94
CA MET A 228 14.33 2.32 -5.66
C MET A 228 15.67 1.63 -6.01
N THR A 229 15.71 0.30 -6.13
CA THR A 229 16.89 -0.44 -6.60
C THR A 229 16.97 -0.53 -8.13
N LEU A 230 15.95 -0.06 -8.84
CA LEU A 230 15.84 -0.12 -10.30
C LEU A 230 16.06 1.26 -10.94
N PRO A 231 16.57 1.33 -12.20
CA PRO A 231 16.56 2.54 -13.01
C PRO A 231 15.14 3.06 -13.21
N MET A 232 14.97 4.38 -13.33
CA MET A 232 13.66 5.02 -13.40
C MET A 232 12.78 4.49 -14.55
N SER A 233 13.39 4.14 -15.70
CA SER A 233 12.72 3.58 -16.87
C SER A 233 12.06 2.22 -16.63
N MET A 234 12.52 1.46 -15.63
CA MET A 234 12.02 0.12 -15.32
C MET A 234 11.02 0.10 -14.15
N ARG A 235 10.72 1.25 -13.54
CA ARG A 235 9.86 1.30 -12.35
C ARG A 235 8.39 1.23 -12.75
N ALA A 236 7.71 0.17 -12.33
CA ALA A 236 6.27 0.02 -12.50
C ALA A 236 5.51 0.76 -11.40
N MET A 237 4.45 1.50 -11.77
CA MET A 237 3.59 2.17 -10.79
C MET A 237 2.90 1.16 -9.87
N TRP A 238 2.70 1.56 -8.62
CA TRP A 238 1.95 0.77 -7.66
C TRP A 238 0.55 1.32 -7.46
N ASN A 239 -0.40 0.40 -7.38
CA ASN A 239 -1.78 0.68 -6.99
C ASN A 239 -2.20 -0.39 -5.98
N PRO A 240 -2.88 -0.02 -4.87
CA PRO A 240 -3.32 -0.98 -3.86
C PRO A 240 -4.31 -1.97 -4.47
N PHE A 241 -3.86 -3.20 -4.67
CA PHE A 241 -4.66 -4.29 -5.20
C PHE A 241 -4.15 -5.62 -4.66
N ASN A 242 -5.06 -6.46 -4.17
CA ASN A 242 -4.79 -7.82 -3.77
C ASN A 242 -5.86 -8.72 -4.41
N PRO A 243 -5.52 -9.54 -5.42
CA PRO A 243 -6.49 -10.41 -6.10
C PRO A 243 -7.03 -11.54 -5.20
N LEU A 244 -6.34 -11.82 -4.08
CA LEU A 244 -6.74 -12.84 -3.10
C LEU A 244 -7.66 -12.29 -2.02
N TYR A 245 -7.89 -10.97 -1.98
CA TYR A 245 -8.75 -10.35 -1.00
C TYR A 245 -10.23 -10.59 -1.34
N ASP A 246 -10.93 -11.30 -0.47
CA ASP A 246 -12.39 -11.42 -0.53
C ASP A 246 -13.06 -10.31 0.32
N PRO A 247 -13.80 -9.37 -0.31
CA PRO A 247 -14.53 -8.32 0.42
C PRO A 247 -15.74 -8.84 1.20
N GLY A 248 -16.14 -10.10 1.01
CA GLY A 248 -17.37 -10.65 1.56
C GLY A 248 -18.61 -10.22 0.77
N PRO A 249 -19.81 -10.65 1.19
CA PRO A 249 -21.05 -10.33 0.49
C PRO A 249 -21.29 -8.80 0.45
N PRO A 250 -21.94 -8.28 -0.60
CA PRO A 250 -22.38 -6.89 -0.63
C PRO A 250 -23.25 -6.57 0.59
N PRO A 251 -23.18 -5.34 1.15
CA PRO A 251 -24.11 -4.94 2.19
C PRO A 251 -25.55 -5.07 1.70
N GLU A 252 -26.46 -5.48 2.59
CA GLU A 252 -27.89 -5.51 2.26
C GLU A 252 -28.36 -4.12 1.79
N PRO A 253 -29.27 -4.04 0.79
CA PRO A 253 -29.85 -2.78 0.37
C PRO A 253 -30.43 -2.04 1.58
N ARG A 254 -30.15 -0.74 1.69
CA ARG A 254 -30.77 0.09 2.73
C ARG A 254 -32.29 -0.01 2.59
N ALA A 255 -32.98 -0.42 3.64
CA ALA A 255 -34.44 -0.36 3.70
C ALA A 255 -34.92 1.06 3.35
N GLU A 256 -35.95 1.15 2.52
CA GLU A 256 -36.55 2.43 2.14
C GLU A 256 -36.98 3.17 3.41
N ARG A 257 -36.58 4.44 3.53
CA ARG A 257 -37.04 5.28 4.64
C ARG A 257 -38.56 5.44 4.51
N PRO A 258 -39.34 5.25 5.59
CA PRO A 258 -40.78 5.45 5.54
C PRO A 258 -41.11 6.88 5.07
N ALA A 259 -42.16 7.01 4.27
CA ALA A 259 -42.55 8.23 3.56
C ALA A 259 -42.93 9.44 4.45
N SER A 260 -42.77 9.35 5.77
CA SER A 260 -43.22 10.36 6.74
C SER A 260 -42.18 11.43 7.11
N GLU A 261 -40.98 11.45 6.52
CA GLU A 261 -39.94 12.47 6.80
C GLU A 261 -39.54 13.32 5.58
N GLN A 262 -40.39 13.38 4.54
CA GLN A 262 -40.24 14.37 3.46
C GLN A 262 -41.22 15.52 3.65
N SER A 263 -40.93 16.43 4.59
CA SER A 263 -41.63 17.71 4.66
C SER A 263 -40.63 18.87 4.72
N GLY A 264 -40.52 19.58 3.59
CA GLY A 264 -40.49 21.04 3.56
C GLY A 264 -39.13 21.76 3.67
N SER A 265 -38.56 22.14 2.52
CA SER A 265 -38.34 23.56 2.19
C SER A 265 -37.89 23.68 0.73
N GLY A 266 -38.86 23.84 -0.18
CA GLY A 266 -38.59 24.25 -1.56
C GLY A 266 -38.36 25.76 -1.62
N SER A 267 -37.21 26.18 -2.15
CA SER A 267 -37.03 27.53 -2.69
C SER A 267 -36.74 27.39 -4.18
N ALA A 268 -37.71 27.84 -4.99
CA ALA A 268 -37.62 27.88 -6.44
C ALA A 268 -36.88 29.14 -6.88
N ARG A 269 -35.85 29.01 -7.72
CA ARG A 269 -35.48 30.00 -8.74
C ARG A 269 -34.98 29.29 -10.00
N GLY A 270 -35.53 29.71 -11.14
CA GLY A 270 -35.39 29.06 -12.43
C GLY A 270 -34.16 29.48 -13.24
N GLY A 271 -34.08 28.95 -14.45
CA GLY A 271 -33.23 29.50 -15.51
C GLY A 271 -32.60 28.47 -16.45
N ALA A 272 -33.07 28.49 -17.69
CA ALA A 272 -32.37 28.15 -18.94
C ALA A 272 -32.17 26.67 -19.30
N ALA A 273 -33.10 26.20 -20.16
CA ALA A 273 -32.82 25.17 -21.14
C ALA A 273 -31.71 25.63 -22.11
N ARG A 274 -30.68 24.80 -22.28
CA ARG A 274 -29.74 24.88 -23.39
C ARG A 274 -29.54 23.49 -23.97
N CYS A 275 -30.09 23.28 -25.17
CA CYS A 275 -29.80 22.13 -26.01
C CYS A 275 -28.32 22.15 -26.43
N ARG A 276 -27.58 21.07 -26.19
CA ARG A 276 -26.43 20.66 -27.00
C ARG A 276 -26.28 19.14 -27.01
N GLY A 277 -26.29 18.58 -28.22
CA GLY A 277 -25.44 17.47 -28.65
C GLY A 277 -25.76 16.09 -28.08
N VAL A 278 -26.42 15.27 -28.90
CA VAL A 278 -26.49 13.81 -28.76
C VAL A 278 -25.08 13.23 -28.92
N LEU A 279 -24.56 12.59 -27.87
CA LEU A 279 -23.55 11.54 -27.97
C LEU A 279 -24.05 10.34 -27.15
N SER A 280 -24.12 9.22 -27.83
CA SER A 280 -24.69 7.94 -27.43
C SER A 280 -24.09 7.41 -26.11
N ARG A 281 -24.99 7.01 -25.19
CA ARG A 281 -24.67 6.22 -24.00
C ARG A 281 -24.36 4.77 -24.40
N PHE A 282 -23.32 4.19 -23.83
CA PHE A 282 -23.27 2.75 -23.58
C PHE A 282 -23.34 2.50 -22.07
N SER A 283 -24.32 1.69 -21.69
CA SER A 283 -24.55 1.15 -20.36
C SER A 283 -24.26 -0.35 -20.45
N VAL A 284 -23.46 -0.90 -19.54
CA VAL A 284 -23.39 -2.35 -19.35
C VAL A 284 -23.85 -2.66 -17.94
N GLN A 285 -25.03 -3.28 -17.87
CA GLN A 285 -25.57 -3.96 -16.69
C GLN A 285 -24.76 -5.24 -16.46
N GLY A 286 -24.13 -5.39 -15.30
CA GLY A 286 -23.48 -6.63 -14.88
C GLY A 286 -24.42 -7.44 -13.97
N GLY A 287 -25.01 -8.50 -14.52
CA GLY A 287 -25.78 -9.51 -13.80
C GLY A 287 -24.89 -10.64 -13.26
N MET A 288 -25.39 -11.24 -12.19
CA MET A 288 -24.86 -12.26 -11.27
C MET A 288 -24.64 -13.67 -11.88
N LEU A 289 -23.78 -14.50 -11.26
CA LEU A 289 -23.90 -15.97 -10.99
C LEU A 289 -22.55 -16.53 -10.47
N LYS A 290 -22.42 -16.92 -9.19
CA LYS A 290 -22.52 -18.28 -8.58
C LYS A 290 -21.37 -19.28 -8.91
N GLY A 291 -20.48 -19.47 -7.93
CA GLY A 291 -20.07 -20.77 -7.37
C GLY A 291 -19.01 -21.64 -8.07
N VAL A 292 -18.11 -22.18 -7.22
CA VAL A 292 -17.54 -23.56 -7.26
C VAL A 292 -16.18 -23.78 -7.99
N PHE A 293 -15.12 -23.95 -7.16
CA PHE A 293 -14.02 -24.96 -7.19
C PHE A 293 -12.59 -24.68 -7.73
N LEU A 294 -11.64 -25.19 -6.92
CA LEU A 294 -10.29 -25.71 -7.24
C LEU A 294 -10.37 -26.94 -8.20
N GLN A 295 -9.34 -27.29 -9.00
CA GLN A 295 -9.59 -27.57 -10.44
C GLN A 295 -8.55 -27.26 -11.56
N GLY A 296 -7.23 -27.45 -11.48
CA GLY A 296 -6.30 -26.91 -12.52
C GLY A 296 -5.25 -27.85 -13.05
N PHE A 297 -4.89 -27.59 -14.30
CA PHE A 297 -4.04 -28.39 -15.17
C PHE A 297 -3.08 -27.47 -15.93
N LEU A 298 -1.89 -27.98 -16.21
CA LEU A 298 -0.85 -27.35 -17.02
C LEU A 298 -1.22 -27.49 -18.51
N PHE A 299 -1.16 -26.40 -19.27
CA PHE A 299 -1.23 -26.45 -20.73
C PHE A 299 0.16 -26.15 -21.28
N ASP A 300 0.87 -27.21 -21.70
CA ASP A 300 2.16 -27.13 -22.36
C ASP A 300 1.92 -27.15 -23.88
N TRP A 301 2.34 -26.11 -24.58
CA TRP A 301 2.25 -26.03 -26.05
C TRP A 301 3.30 -26.92 -26.73
N THR A 302 4.21 -27.52 -25.95
CA THR A 302 5.22 -28.46 -26.42
C THR A 302 4.66 -29.89 -26.40
N PRO A 303 4.82 -30.68 -27.49
CA PRO A 303 4.46 -32.10 -27.47
C PRO A 303 5.13 -32.83 -26.31
N ALA A 304 4.39 -33.72 -25.63
CA ALA A 304 4.89 -34.45 -24.47
C ALA A 304 6.25 -35.13 -24.74
N GLY A 305 7.27 -34.78 -23.96
CA GLY A 305 8.64 -35.30 -24.10
C GLY A 305 9.60 -34.42 -24.90
N GLN A 306 9.17 -33.27 -25.43
CA GLN A 306 10.06 -32.27 -26.01
C GLN A 306 10.38 -31.17 -25.00
N THR A 307 11.67 -30.85 -24.84
CA THR A 307 12.09 -29.64 -24.11
C THR A 307 11.69 -28.43 -24.96
N PRO A 308 10.94 -27.44 -24.43
CA PRO A 308 10.61 -26.26 -25.19
C PRO A 308 11.91 -25.62 -25.69
N PRO A 309 11.99 -25.17 -26.96
CA PRO A 309 13.10 -24.35 -27.42
C PRO A 309 12.94 -22.99 -26.74
N VAL A 310 13.39 -22.91 -25.48
CA VAL A 310 13.48 -21.65 -24.75
C VAL A 310 14.43 -20.77 -25.58
N PRO A 311 13.94 -19.68 -26.20
CA PRO A 311 14.84 -18.83 -26.95
C PRO A 311 15.74 -18.12 -25.95
N THR A 312 16.95 -18.63 -25.79
CA THR A 312 18.04 -17.94 -25.11
C THR A 312 18.63 -16.95 -26.09
N THR A 313 18.53 -15.66 -25.76
CA THR A 313 19.06 -14.58 -26.60
C THR A 313 20.33 -14.01 -25.97
N ALA A 314 21.22 -13.45 -26.79
CA ALA A 314 22.35 -12.68 -26.29
C ALA A 314 21.89 -11.25 -25.93
N GLN A 315 22.74 -10.53 -25.20
CA GLN A 315 22.47 -9.12 -24.85
C GLN A 315 22.25 -8.28 -26.13
N CYS A 316 21.27 -7.39 -26.10
CA CYS A 316 20.89 -6.46 -27.18
C CYS A 316 20.23 -7.09 -28.42
N ASP A 317 19.88 -8.38 -28.38
CA ASP A 317 19.09 -9.01 -29.43
C ASP A 317 17.59 -8.64 -29.32
N GLN A 318 16.95 -8.38 -30.45
CA GLN A 318 15.51 -8.14 -30.51
C GLN A 318 14.72 -9.45 -30.64
N ILE A 319 13.95 -9.77 -29.61
CA ILE A 319 13.04 -10.91 -29.62
C ILE A 319 11.72 -10.48 -30.25
N HIS A 320 11.43 -11.00 -31.44
CA HIS A 320 10.18 -10.80 -32.13
C HIS A 320 9.16 -11.85 -31.68
N ILE A 321 8.36 -11.52 -30.68
CA ILE A 321 7.25 -12.38 -30.25
C ILE A 321 6.08 -12.14 -31.22
N LYS A 322 5.84 -13.10 -32.11
CA LYS A 322 4.61 -13.16 -32.90
C LYS A 322 3.61 -14.06 -32.18
N TRP A 323 2.40 -13.56 -32.00
CA TRP A 323 1.25 -14.35 -31.58
C TRP A 323 0.20 -14.32 -32.68
N ASP A 324 -0.34 -15.49 -32.99
CA ASP A 324 -1.49 -15.63 -33.88
C ASP A 324 -2.66 -16.22 -33.07
N ARG A 325 -3.89 -15.91 -33.48
CA ARG A 325 -5.07 -16.55 -32.89
C ARG A 325 -5.23 -17.93 -33.51
N GLY A 326 -4.99 -18.96 -32.72
CA GLY A 326 -5.36 -20.33 -33.05
C GLY A 326 -6.77 -20.69 -32.57
N THR A 327 -7.34 -21.75 -33.15
CA THR A 327 -8.48 -22.46 -32.57
C THR A 327 -7.95 -23.63 -31.75
N GLU A 328 -8.11 -23.55 -30.44
CA GLU A 328 -7.76 -24.63 -29.50
C GLU A 328 -8.98 -25.00 -28.65
N VAL A 329 -9.05 -26.26 -28.21
CA VAL A 329 -10.15 -26.77 -27.39
C VAL A 329 -9.75 -26.69 -25.92
N GLY A 330 -10.36 -25.75 -25.19
CA GLY A 330 -10.11 -25.53 -23.76
C GLY A 330 -11.17 -24.62 -23.13
N PRO A 331 -11.18 -24.44 -21.80
CA PRO A 331 -12.12 -23.52 -21.14
C PRO A 331 -11.90 -22.08 -21.60
N ASN A 332 -12.98 -21.30 -21.62
CA ASN A 332 -12.99 -19.94 -22.15
C ASN A 332 -12.02 -19.05 -21.36
N PRO A 333 -10.97 -18.49 -21.98
CA PRO A 333 -9.98 -17.72 -21.26
C PRO A 333 -10.60 -16.39 -20.78
N THR A 334 -10.45 -16.09 -19.49
CA THR A 334 -10.98 -14.85 -18.88
C THR A 334 -9.82 -13.92 -18.54
N ALA A 335 -9.83 -12.71 -19.12
CA ALA A 335 -8.82 -11.68 -18.91
C ALA A 335 -8.68 -11.24 -17.43
N PRO A 336 -7.53 -10.67 -17.01
CA PRO A 336 -6.39 -10.22 -17.81
C PRO A 336 -5.34 -11.31 -18.11
N TYR A 337 -4.70 -11.20 -19.28
CA TYR A 337 -3.54 -12.02 -19.63
C TYR A 337 -2.25 -11.29 -19.30
N TYR A 338 -1.18 -12.01 -19.02
CA TYR A 338 0.13 -11.43 -18.78
C TYR A 338 1.26 -12.36 -19.24
N LEU A 339 2.39 -11.77 -19.62
CA LEU A 339 3.64 -12.44 -19.93
C LEU A 339 4.57 -12.29 -18.72
N GLN A 340 5.04 -13.40 -18.17
CA GLN A 340 6.13 -13.37 -17.20
C GLN A 340 7.48 -13.45 -17.93
N ILE A 341 8.48 -12.69 -17.50
CA ILE A 341 9.83 -12.74 -18.05
C ILE A 341 10.79 -13.02 -16.90
N TYR A 342 11.52 -14.12 -16.99
CA TYR A 342 12.52 -14.49 -16.02
C TYR A 342 13.91 -14.07 -16.51
N THR A 343 14.79 -13.72 -15.59
CA THR A 343 16.16 -13.33 -15.95
C THR A 343 17.12 -13.92 -14.94
N SER A 344 18.38 -14.10 -15.35
CA SER A 344 19.43 -14.56 -14.43
C SER A 344 19.82 -13.51 -13.38
N THR A 345 19.45 -12.25 -13.58
CA THR A 345 19.78 -11.12 -12.72
C THR A 345 18.73 -10.82 -11.65
N PHE A 346 17.49 -11.27 -11.82
CA PHE A 346 16.38 -10.96 -10.90
C PHE A 346 15.71 -12.24 -10.40
N ILE A 347 15.50 -12.33 -9.09
CA ILE A 347 14.84 -13.46 -8.43
C ILE A 347 13.30 -13.43 -8.54
N VAL A 348 12.74 -12.35 -9.13
CA VAL A 348 11.31 -12.18 -9.40
C VAL A 348 11.08 -11.90 -10.89
N PRO A 349 10.05 -12.50 -11.52
CA PRO A 349 9.79 -12.28 -12.94
C PRO A 349 9.18 -10.91 -13.21
N PHE A 350 9.48 -10.34 -14.37
CA PHE A 350 8.76 -9.18 -14.89
C PHE A 350 7.38 -9.61 -15.39
N VAL A 351 6.35 -8.79 -15.20
CA VAL A 351 4.99 -9.09 -15.66
C VAL A 351 4.58 -8.03 -16.68
N ILE A 352 4.24 -8.45 -17.90
CA ILE A 352 3.71 -7.58 -18.97
C ILE A 352 2.25 -7.94 -19.21
N GLU A 353 1.31 -6.99 -19.05
CA GLU A 353 -0.09 -7.24 -19.39
C GLU A 353 -0.27 -7.48 -20.91
N ALA A 354 -0.90 -8.59 -21.27
CA ALA A 354 -1.32 -8.89 -22.63
C ALA A 354 -2.83 -8.61 -22.77
N GLY A 355 -3.21 -7.68 -23.66
CA GLY A 355 -4.62 -7.49 -24.02
C GLY A 355 -5.18 -6.07 -24.15
N ARG A 356 -4.38 -5.00 -24.00
CA ARG A 356 -4.80 -3.70 -24.55
C ARG A 356 -4.49 -3.67 -26.04
N LEU A 357 -5.54 -3.75 -26.85
CA LEU A 357 -5.54 -3.80 -28.33
C LEU A 357 -5.10 -2.48 -29.01
N ASP A 358 -4.22 -1.71 -28.38
CA ASP A 358 -3.49 -0.64 -29.06
C ASP A 358 -2.02 -1.05 -29.06
N CYS A 359 -1.49 -1.31 -30.25
CA CYS A 359 -0.12 -1.76 -30.52
C CYS A 359 0.91 -1.08 -29.60
N ALA A 360 1.42 -1.81 -28.60
CA ALA A 360 2.56 -1.37 -27.82
C ALA A 360 3.83 -1.60 -28.66
N LEU A 361 4.23 -0.57 -29.41
CA LEU A 361 5.60 -0.43 -29.90
C LEU A 361 6.49 -0.10 -28.70
N TYR A 362 7.14 -1.11 -28.12
CA TYR A 362 8.27 -0.88 -27.23
C TYR A 362 9.46 -0.49 -28.10
N THR A 363 9.83 0.79 -28.09
CA THR A 363 10.95 1.31 -28.87
C THR A 363 12.30 0.98 -28.19
N ARG A 364 13.30 0.88 -29.06
CA ARG A 364 14.68 0.38 -28.92
C ARG A 364 15.53 0.91 -27.74
N ASP A 365 15.04 1.90 -26.98
CA ASP A 365 15.85 2.62 -25.98
C ASP A 365 15.60 2.15 -24.53
N SER A 366 14.82 1.09 -24.32
CA SER A 366 14.36 0.68 -22.98
C SER A 366 15.00 -0.61 -22.42
N ILE A 367 15.87 -1.28 -23.18
CA ILE A 367 16.40 -2.62 -22.82
C ILE A 367 17.85 -2.78 -23.33
N SER A 368 18.80 -1.97 -22.84
CA SER A 368 20.21 -2.06 -23.27
C SER A 368 21.13 -2.87 -22.34
N ASP A 369 20.73 -3.13 -21.08
CA ASP A 369 21.67 -3.68 -20.08
C ASP A 369 21.09 -4.87 -19.30
N MET A 370 20.79 -5.97 -19.99
CA MET A 370 20.41 -7.23 -19.33
C MET A 370 21.19 -8.41 -19.90
N HIS A 371 22.02 -9.04 -19.06
CA HIS A 371 22.72 -10.29 -19.38
C HIS A 371 21.85 -11.50 -19.02
N GLY A 372 21.81 -12.50 -19.90
CA GLY A 372 21.21 -13.82 -19.64
C GLY A 372 19.72 -13.76 -19.33
N MET A 373 18.89 -13.60 -20.36
CA MET A 373 17.42 -13.65 -20.23
C MET A 373 16.92 -15.09 -20.44
N ARG A 374 15.96 -15.51 -19.59
CA ARG A 374 15.20 -16.74 -19.75
C ARG A 374 13.73 -16.35 -19.94
N ILE A 375 13.27 -16.26 -21.18
CA ILE A 375 11.85 -15.99 -21.42
C ILE A 375 11.07 -17.29 -21.24
N GLU A 376 10.46 -17.45 -20.08
CA GLU A 376 9.38 -18.41 -19.91
C GLU A 376 8.07 -17.68 -20.17
N ALA A 377 7.43 -17.93 -21.31
CA ALA A 377 6.02 -17.57 -21.47
C ALA A 377 5.20 -18.48 -20.56
N ILE A 378 5.14 -18.15 -19.27
CA ILE A 378 4.31 -18.88 -18.32
C ILE A 378 2.87 -18.44 -18.52
N TRP A 379 2.09 -19.30 -19.16
CA TRP A 379 0.63 -19.28 -19.06
C TRP A 379 0.24 -19.89 -17.72
N GLU A 380 0.29 -19.09 -16.66
CA GLU A 380 -0.17 -19.52 -15.35
C GLU A 380 -1.70 -19.43 -15.32
N ASN A 381 -2.37 -20.49 -15.78
CA ASN A 381 -3.68 -20.83 -15.23
C ASN A 381 -3.41 -21.76 -14.05
N ARG A 382 -3.13 -21.18 -12.88
CA ARG A 382 -2.98 -21.98 -11.66
C ARG A 382 -4.28 -22.71 -11.43
N MET A 383 -4.20 -24.03 -11.27
CA MET A 383 -4.49 -24.54 -9.94
C MET A 383 -3.42 -25.50 -9.45
N LEU A 384 -3.44 -25.64 -8.13
CA LEU A 384 -2.68 -26.55 -7.31
C LEU A 384 -2.96 -28.02 -7.68
N THR A 385 -1.91 -28.84 -7.67
CA THR A 385 -1.96 -30.08 -6.88
C THR A 385 -1.58 -29.75 -5.45
#